data_AF-A0A5M7PSS0-F1
#
_entry.id   AF-A0A5M7PSS0-F1
#
_cell.length_a   1.000
_cell.length_b   1.000
_cell.length_c   1.000
_cell.angle_alpha   90.00
_cell.angle_beta   90.00
_cell.angle_gamma   90.00
#
_symmetry.space_group_name_H-M   'P 1'
#
loop_
_entity.id
_entity.type
_entity.pdbx_description
1 polymer ?
#
loop_
_entity_poly.entity_id
_entity_poly.type
_entity_poly.pdbx_seq_one_letter_code
_entity_poly.pdbx_strand_id
1 'polypeptide(L)'
;MSYQFRIVSSFSSPELFKQVISALHSSEYCIDTFLNDESAGFKYKNSESNWGSDIELYLNSDDLFLDIHAGNAKKILALIDNYLKKLNILIEVEEL
;
A
#
# COMPACT_ATOMS: atom_id res chain seq x y z
N MET A 1 14.28 -8.71 2.91
CA MET A 1 13.81 -9.10 1.56
C MET A 1 12.62 -8.20 1.28
N SER A 2 12.66 -7.46 0.19
CA SER A 2 11.55 -6.59 -0.21
C SER A 2 10.65 -7.35 -1.19
N TYR A 3 9.36 -7.07 -1.17
CA TYR A 3 8.38 -7.62 -2.09
C TYR A 3 7.72 -6.48 -2.84
N GLN A 4 7.57 -6.65 -4.14
CA GLN A 4 6.86 -5.71 -5.00
C GLN A 4 5.57 -6.35 -5.48
N PHE A 5 4.48 -5.59 -5.35
CA PHE A 5 3.17 -5.99 -5.82
C PHE A 5 2.60 -4.94 -6.74
N ARG A 6 1.87 -5.38 -7.77
CA ARG A 6 0.98 -4.54 -8.56
C ARG A 6 -0.45 -4.77 -8.10
N ILE A 7 -1.15 -3.69 -7.79
CA ILE A 7 -2.55 -3.72 -7.37
C ILE A 7 -3.41 -3.32 -8.57
N VAL A 8 -4.26 -4.25 -9.00
CA VAL A 8 -5.13 -4.08 -10.15
C VAL A 8 -6.57 -3.97 -9.68
N SER A 9 -7.34 -3.05 -10.26
CA SER A 9 -8.77 -2.90 -10.01
C SER A 9 -9.47 -2.38 -11.27
N SER A 10 -10.81 -2.42 -11.28
CA SER A 10 -11.61 -1.75 -12.31
C SER A 10 -11.60 -0.21 -12.17
N PHE A 11 -11.08 0.31 -11.06
CA PHE A 11 -10.94 1.73 -10.79
C PHE A 11 -9.70 2.33 -11.47
N SER A 12 -9.70 3.65 -11.65
CA SER A 12 -8.50 4.36 -12.10
C SER A 12 -7.40 4.27 -11.04
N SER A 13 -6.15 4.12 -11.46
CA SER A 13 -5.01 4.00 -10.54
C SER A 13 -4.86 5.18 -9.57
N PRO A 14 -5.08 6.45 -9.97
CA PRO A 14 -5.08 7.57 -9.02
C PRO A 14 -6.18 7.48 -7.96
N GLU A 15 -7.36 6.95 -8.31
CA GLU A 15 -8.44 6.73 -7.35
C GLU A 15 -8.09 5.57 -6.41
N LEU A 16 -7.61 4.46 -6.97
CA LEU A 16 -7.16 3.31 -6.20
C LEU A 16 -6.03 3.67 -5.23
N PHE A 17 -5.07 4.49 -5.65
CA PHE A 17 -3.99 5.03 -4.82
C PHE A 17 -4.52 5.71 -3.55
N LYS A 18 -5.51 6.60 -3.70
CA LYS A 18 -6.16 7.28 -2.57
C LYS A 18 -6.87 6.30 -1.63
N GLN A 19 -7.51 5.27 -2.18
CA GLN A 19 -8.21 4.27 -1.38
C GLN A 19 -7.22 3.37 -0.61
N VAL A 20 -6.09 3.00 -1.22
CA VAL A 20 -5.04 2.22 -0.55
C VAL A 20 -4.36 3.02 0.55
N ILE A 21 -4.07 4.32 0.32
CA ILE A 21 -3.60 5.22 1.38
C ILE A 21 -4.61 5.25 2.54
N SER A 22 -5.89 5.42 2.23
CA SER A 22 -6.95 5.46 3.25
C SER A 22 -7.04 4.15 4.04
N ALA A 23 -6.80 3.01 3.39
CA ALA A 23 -6.69 1.71 4.06
C ALA A 23 -5.51 1.70 5.05
N LEU A 24 -4.33 2.15 4.61
CA LEU A 24 -3.12 2.20 5.45
C LEU A 24 -3.28 3.20 6.61
N HIS A 25 -3.92 4.35 6.40
CA HIS A 25 -4.24 5.33 7.45
C HIS A 25 -5.27 4.81 8.45
N SER A 26 -6.16 3.90 8.03
CA SER A 26 -7.09 3.24 8.96
C SER A 26 -6.41 2.22 9.90
N SER A 27 -5.16 1.86 9.60
CA SER A 27 -4.34 0.97 10.41
C SER A 27 -3.78 1.70 11.63
N GLU A 28 -3.94 1.12 12.82
CA GLU A 28 -3.27 1.61 14.02
C GLU A 28 -1.75 1.34 14.03
N TYR A 29 -1.25 0.51 13.11
CA TYR A 29 0.13 0.03 13.10
C TYR A 29 1.09 0.91 12.29
N CYS A 30 0.57 1.67 11.33
CA CYS A 30 1.36 2.43 10.36
C CYS A 30 1.37 3.92 10.71
N ILE A 31 2.45 4.58 10.33
CA ILE A 31 2.62 6.04 10.36
C ILE A 31 3.21 6.50 9.04
N ASP A 32 2.88 7.72 8.63
CA ASP A 32 3.38 8.29 7.38
C ASP A 32 4.86 8.65 7.51
N THR A 33 5.62 8.35 6.47
CA THR A 33 7.01 8.85 6.30
C THR A 33 7.04 9.99 5.30
N PHE A 34 6.28 9.85 4.21
CA PHE A 34 6.04 10.90 3.22
C PHE A 34 4.70 10.65 2.50
N LEU A 35 4.15 11.72 1.92
CA LEU A 35 2.95 11.65 1.09
C LEU A 35 3.01 12.74 0.03
N ASN A 36 2.84 12.36 -1.22
CA ASN A 36 2.65 13.26 -2.36
C ASN A 36 1.60 12.67 -3.33
N ASP A 37 1.38 13.34 -4.46
CA ASP A 37 0.30 13.00 -5.38
C ASP A 37 0.49 11.66 -6.10
N GLU A 38 1.74 11.19 -6.22
CA GLU A 38 2.09 10.00 -7.00
C GLU A 38 2.77 8.91 -6.17
N SER A 39 3.14 9.20 -4.93
CA SER A 39 3.81 8.25 -4.05
C SER A 39 3.57 8.55 -2.57
N ALA A 40 3.56 7.48 -1.78
CA ALA A 40 3.37 7.54 -0.34
C ALA A 40 4.27 6.51 0.34
N GLY A 41 4.81 6.87 1.49
CA GLY A 41 5.63 6.00 2.32
C GLY A 41 5.02 5.85 3.70
N PHE A 42 5.07 4.63 4.22
CA PHE A 42 4.59 4.29 5.55
C PHE A 42 5.62 3.45 6.30
N LYS A 43 5.67 3.63 7.61
CA LYS A 43 6.49 2.83 8.52
C LYS A 43 5.61 2.21 9.60
N TYR A 44 5.94 0.99 10.04
CA TYR A 44 5.32 0.46 11.25
C TYR A 44 5.83 1.25 12.46
N LYS A 45 4.95 1.57 13.41
CA LYS A 45 5.28 2.37 14.61
C LYS A 45 6.48 1.84 15.40
N ASN A 46 6.65 0.52 15.44
CA ASN A 46 7.73 -0.16 16.18
C ASN A 46 8.75 -0.82 15.24
N SER A 47 8.89 -0.31 14.01
CA SER A 47 9.82 -0.89 13.05
C SER A 47 11.27 -0.56 13.39
N GLU A 48 12.10 -1.60 13.44
CA GLU A 48 13.57 -1.49 13.55
C GLU A 48 14.25 -1.49 12.16
N SER A 49 13.45 -1.40 11.09
CA SER A 49 13.93 -1.35 9.72
C SER A 49 14.78 -0.10 9.46
N ASN A 50 15.92 -0.30 8.80
CA ASN A 50 16.80 0.79 8.35
C ASN A 50 16.30 1.47 7.06
N TRP A 51 15.21 0.98 6.47
CA TRP A 51 14.59 1.62 5.31
C TRP A 51 13.93 2.94 5.71
N GLY A 52 13.89 3.89 4.76
CA GLY A 52 13.18 5.15 4.94
C GLY A 52 11.69 4.93 5.22
N SER A 53 11.10 3.96 4.54
CA SER A 53 9.73 3.48 4.73
C SER A 53 9.73 1.95 4.74
N ASP A 54 8.81 1.33 5.49
CA ASP A 54 8.61 -0.12 5.44
C ASP A 54 7.71 -0.54 4.29
N ILE A 55 6.82 0.37 3.88
CA ILE A 55 5.84 0.20 2.83
C ILE A 55 5.91 1.45 1.96
N GLU A 56 5.98 1.27 0.65
CA GLU A 56 5.93 2.37 -0.31
C GLU A 56 4.86 2.07 -1.35
N LEU A 57 4.10 3.09 -1.69
CA LEU A 57 3.05 3.04 -2.69
C LEU A 57 3.42 4.06 -3.76
N TYR A 58 3.34 3.71 -5.03
CA TYR A 58 3.59 4.66 -6.10
C TYR A 58 2.80 4.36 -7.36
N LEU A 59 2.48 5.43 -8.09
CA LEU A 59 1.90 5.37 -9.42
C LEU A 59 3.02 5.33 -10.45
N ASN A 60 2.88 4.44 -11.43
CA ASN A 60 3.70 4.49 -12.63
C ASN A 60 2.80 4.30 -13.84
N SER A 61 2.71 5.35 -14.67
CA SER A 61 1.81 5.41 -15.82
C SER A 61 0.36 5.17 -15.39
N ASP A 62 -0.20 3.99 -15.68
CA ASP A 62 -1.58 3.61 -15.35
C ASP A 62 -1.64 2.51 -14.27
N ASP A 63 -0.54 2.22 -13.58
CA ASP A 63 -0.46 1.13 -12.62
C ASP A 63 -0.14 1.63 -11.20
N LEU A 64 -0.70 0.92 -10.22
CA LEU A 64 -0.44 1.12 -8.80
C LEU A 64 0.48 0.02 -8.27
N PHE A 65 1.61 0.43 -7.70
CA PHE A 65 2.59 -0.48 -7.12
C PHE A 65 2.68 -0.30 -5.61
N LEU A 66 2.92 -1.41 -4.92
CA LEU A 66 3.13 -1.50 -3.49
C LEU A 66 4.41 -2.28 -3.21
N ASP A 67 5.42 -1.58 -2.72
CA ASP A 67 6.66 -2.17 -2.21
C ASP A 67 6.56 -2.37 -0.70
N ILE A 68 6.96 -3.55 -0.22
CA ILE A 68 7.00 -3.89 1.20
C ILE A 68 8.43 -4.31 1.56
N HIS A 69 9.18 -3.37 2.10
CA HIS A 69 10.59 -3.52 2.47
C HIS A 69 10.78 -4.24 3.81
N ALA A 70 9.83 -4.08 4.74
CA ALA A 70 9.85 -4.70 6.06
C ALA A 70 8.44 -5.01 6.58
N GLY A 71 8.35 -5.95 7.53
CA GLY A 71 7.10 -6.38 8.14
C GLY A 71 6.46 -7.58 7.45
N ASN A 72 5.14 -7.73 7.58
CA ASN A 72 4.42 -8.89 7.09
C ASN A 72 3.56 -8.51 5.88
N ALA A 73 4.06 -8.79 4.67
CA ALA A 73 3.38 -8.49 3.42
C ALA A 73 1.95 -9.02 3.37
N LYS A 74 1.72 -10.27 3.81
CA LYS A 74 0.38 -10.87 3.84
C LYS A 74 -0.59 -10.09 4.72
N LYS A 75 -0.14 -9.56 5.86
CA LYS A 75 -0.99 -8.74 6.74
C LYS A 75 -1.34 -7.39 6.09
N ILE A 76 -0.41 -6.75 5.40
CA ILE A 76 -0.67 -5.49 4.70
C ILE A 76 -1.64 -5.69 3.54
N LEU A 77 -1.38 -6.70 2.70
CA LEU A 77 -2.29 -7.02 1.60
C LEU A 77 -3.69 -7.36 2.10
N ALA A 78 -3.81 -8.15 3.17
CA ALA A 78 -5.11 -8.45 3.77
C ALA A 78 -5.79 -7.21 4.37
N LEU A 79 -5.03 -6.28 4.95
CA LEU A 79 -5.57 -5.01 5.46
C LEU A 79 -6.15 -4.16 4.33
N ILE A 80 -5.40 -4.00 3.24
CA ILE A 80 -5.83 -3.26 2.04
C ILE A 80 -7.07 -3.92 1.44
N ASP A 81 -7.02 -5.22 1.16
CA ASP A 81 -8.12 -5.99 0.57
C ASP A 81 -9.40 -5.91 1.42
N ASN A 82 -9.30 -6.11 2.74
CA ASN A 82 -10.46 -6.03 3.64
C ASN A 82 -11.06 -4.61 3.70
N TYR A 83 -10.23 -3.57 3.62
CA TYR A 83 -10.72 -2.19 3.60
C TYR A 83 -11.47 -1.91 2.29
N LEU A 84 -10.88 -2.25 1.16
CA LEU A 84 -11.46 -2.00 -0.17
C LEU A 84 -12.74 -2.81 -0.40
N LYS A 85 -12.80 -4.05 0.07
CA LYS A 85 -14.03 -4.85 0.04
C LYS A 85 -15.20 -4.21 0.77
N LYS A 86 -14.96 -3.50 1.89
CA LYS A 86 -16.02 -2.75 2.61
C LYS A 86 -16.56 -1.59 1.78
N LEU A 87 -15.77 -1.07 0.85
CA LEU A 87 -16.15 -0.03 -0.10
C LEU A 87 -16.70 -0.60 -1.42
N ASN A 88 -16.92 -1.92 -1.50
CA ASN A 88 -17.28 -2.64 -2.74
C ASN A 88 -16.26 -2.47 -3.87
N ILE A 89 -14.98 -2.27 -3.53
CA ILE A 89 -13.87 -2.22 -4.48
C ILE A 89 -13.18 -3.58 -4.45
N LEU A 90 -13.19 -4.27 -5.59
CA LEU A 90 -12.47 -5.52 -5.77
C LEU A 90 -11.09 -5.21 -6.34
N ILE A 91 -10.08 -5.92 -5.82
CA ILE A 91 -8.70 -5.82 -6.27
C ILE A 91 -8.15 -7.21 -6.61
N GLU A 92 -7.22 -7.23 -7.55
CA GLU A 92 -6.31 -8.34 -7.79
C GLU A 92 -4.89 -7.88 -7.45
N VAL A 93 -4.07 -8.79 -6.93
CA VAL A 93 -2.69 -8.50 -6.51
C VAL A 93 -1.75 -9.43 -7.25
N GLU A 94 -0.82 -8.85 -8.02
CA GLU A 94 0.22 -9.57 -8.76
C GLU A 94 1.58 -9.36 -8.07
N GLU A 95 2.27 -10.43 -7.68
CA GLU A 95 3.65 -10.35 -7.16
C GLU A 95 4.65 -10.36 -8.33
N LEU A 96 5.65 -9.46 -8.30
CA LEU A 96 6.61 -9.22 -9.39
C LEU A 96 8.04 -9.69 -9.07
#